data_AF-A0A2T7UT59-F1
#
_entry.id   AF-A0A2T7UT59-F1
#
_cell.length_a   1.000
_cell.length_b   1.000
_cell.length_c   1.000
_cell.angle_alpha   90.00
_cell.angle_beta   90.00
_cell.angle_gamma   90.00
#
_symmetry.space_group_name_H-M   'P 1'
#
loop_
_entity.id
_entity.type
_entity.pdbx_description
1 polymer ?
#
loop_
_entity_poly.entity_id
_entity_poly.type
_entity_poly.pdbx_seq_one_letter_code
_entity_poly.pdbx_strand_id
1 'polypeptide(L)'
;MSETIETTQDDLPRLRALIGELTDVTDRICATRQSGRLDEEALSDLVAAAARLFSDRMDRDPGTTLAVPPDRLNATQSVVLIKALMEVTDINLFDLAIWYRRVG
;
A
#
# COMPACT_ATOMS: atom_id res chain seq x y z
N MET A 1 14.95 4.54 36.36
CA MET A 1 15.06 3.82 35.08
C MET A 1 14.05 2.69 35.08
N SER A 2 12.86 2.96 34.57
CA SER A 2 11.90 2.00 34.03
C SER A 2 11.12 2.77 32.98
N GLU A 3 11.52 2.62 31.73
CA GLU A 3 10.80 3.15 30.57
C GLU A 3 9.62 2.20 30.36
N THR A 4 8.45 2.60 30.84
CA THR A 4 7.21 1.88 30.55
C THR A 4 6.89 2.14 29.08
N ILE A 5 7.17 1.15 28.22
CA ILE A 5 6.57 1.09 26.89
C ILE A 5 5.08 0.85 27.16
N GLU A 6 4.30 1.93 27.28
CA GLU A 6 2.85 1.87 27.16
C GLU A 6 2.56 1.41 25.74
N THR A 7 2.46 0.10 25.55
CA THR A 7 1.88 -0.49 24.35
C THR A 7 0.50 0.13 24.15
N THR A 8 0.42 1.11 23.25
CA THR A 8 -0.49 1.16 22.11
C THR A 8 -1.75 0.30 22.29
N GLN A 9 -2.61 0.66 23.25
CA GLN A 9 -3.79 -0.11 23.54
C GLN A 9 -4.84 0.19 22.46
N ASP A 10 -4.81 -0.63 21.39
CA ASP A 10 -5.86 -0.85 20.37
C ASP A 10 -5.72 -0.21 18.96
N ASP A 11 -4.49 0.09 18.50
CA ASP A 11 -4.30 0.64 17.15
C ASP A 11 -4.57 -0.37 16.01
N LEU A 12 -4.33 -1.67 16.23
CA LEU A 12 -4.54 -2.68 15.19
C LEU A 12 -6.03 -2.88 14.84
N PRO A 13 -6.96 -3.06 15.81
CA PRO A 13 -8.38 -3.11 15.51
C PRO A 13 -8.91 -1.78 14.95
N ARG A 14 -8.41 -0.65 15.43
CA ARG A 14 -8.74 0.67 14.87
C ARG A 14 -8.31 0.81 13.41
N LEU A 15 -7.07 0.46 13.09
CA LEU A 15 -6.55 0.47 11.71
C LEU A 15 -7.36 -0.46 10.82
N ARG A 16 -7.74 -1.65 11.32
CA ARG A 16 -8.60 -2.58 10.59
C ARG A 16 -9.96 -1.99 10.27
N ALA A 17 -10.59 -1.29 11.23
CA ALA A 17 -11.86 -0.61 11.00
C ALA A 17 -11.71 0.51 9.95
N LEU A 18 -10.66 1.33 10.06
CA LEU A 18 -10.36 2.40 9.09
C LEU A 18 -10.12 1.86 7.68
N ILE A 19 -9.40 0.74 7.54
CA ILE A 19 -9.20 0.09 6.24
C ILE A 19 -10.54 -0.37 5.64
N GLY A 20 -11.44 -0.91 6.47
CA GLY A 20 -12.79 -1.29 6.04
C GLY A 20 -13.58 -0.09 5.53
N GLU A 21 -13.65 0.98 6.31
CA GLU A 21 -14.32 2.22 5.94
C GLU A 21 -13.74 2.85 4.67
N LEU A 22 -12.40 2.91 4.59
CA LEU A 22 -11.69 3.40 3.41
C LEU A 22 -12.05 2.59 2.17
N THR A 23 -12.03 1.25 2.27
CA THR A 23 -12.37 0.35 1.16
C THR A 23 -13.78 0.63 0.64
N ASP A 24 -14.76 0.73 1.55
CA ASP A 24 -16.14 1.01 1.19
C ASP A 24 -16.30 2.40 0.54
N VAL A 25 -15.58 3.41 1.03
CA VAL A 25 -15.59 4.76 0.44
C VAL A 25 -14.95 4.76 -0.94
N THR A 26 -13.80 4.11 -1.11
CA THR A 26 -13.09 3.99 -2.39
C THR A 26 -13.96 3.28 -3.42
N ASP A 27 -14.62 2.18 -3.05
CA ASP A 27 -15.50 1.44 -3.95
C ASP A 27 -16.63 2.35 -4.47
N ARG A 28 -17.24 3.16 -3.60
CA ARG A 28 -18.27 4.14 -3.99
C ARG A 28 -17.72 5.25 -4.89
N ILE A 29 -16.56 5.83 -4.56
CA ILE A 29 -15.94 6.92 -5.34
C ILE A 29 -15.54 6.43 -6.74
N CYS A 30 -14.99 5.22 -6.84
CA CYS A 30 -14.63 4.61 -8.11
C CYS A 30 -15.87 4.29 -8.94
N ALA A 31 -16.93 3.75 -8.33
CA ALA A 31 -18.20 3.49 -9.01
C ALA A 31 -18.84 4.76 -9.60
N THR A 32 -18.71 5.90 -8.92
CA THR A 32 -19.22 7.20 -9.37
C THR A 32 -18.22 8.00 -10.23
N ARG A 33 -17.03 7.44 -10.51
CA ARG A 33 -15.92 8.11 -11.23
C ARG A 33 -15.53 9.46 -10.64
N GLN A 34 -15.61 9.60 -9.32
CA GLN A 34 -15.30 10.83 -8.59
C GLN A 34 -13.85 10.88 -8.08
N SER A 35 -13.02 9.89 -8.40
CA SER A 35 -11.63 9.81 -7.92
C SER A 35 -10.78 11.03 -8.28
N GLY A 36 -11.07 11.68 -9.42
CA GLY A 36 -10.38 12.92 -9.82
C GLY A 36 -10.71 14.15 -8.97
N ARG A 37 -11.58 14.03 -7.96
CA ARG A 37 -11.88 15.09 -6.98
C ARG A 37 -11.03 14.99 -5.72
N LEU A 38 -10.28 13.90 -5.55
CA LEU A 38 -9.33 13.75 -4.46
C LEU A 38 -8.10 14.60 -4.77
N ASP A 39 -7.58 15.30 -3.77
CA ASP A 39 -6.34 16.04 -3.93
C ASP A 39 -5.14 15.08 -4.05
N GLU A 40 -4.05 15.61 -4.62
CA GLU A 40 -2.84 14.84 -4.85
C GLU A 40 -2.15 14.46 -3.52
N GLU A 41 -2.27 15.32 -2.49
CA GLU A 41 -1.71 15.10 -1.16
C GLU A 41 -2.33 13.88 -0.46
N ALA A 42 -3.67 13.77 -0.43
CA ALA A 42 -4.33 12.62 0.18
C ALA A 42 -4.06 11.31 -0.58
N LEU A 43 -3.93 11.36 -1.91
CA LEU A 43 -3.52 10.19 -2.69
C LEU A 43 -2.08 9.76 -2.36
N SER A 44 -1.17 10.72 -2.26
CA SER A 44 0.23 10.47 -1.87
C SER A 44 0.31 9.83 -0.48
N ASP A 45 -0.40 10.38 0.50
CA ASP A 45 -0.42 9.85 1.87
C ASP A 45 -0.98 8.42 1.94
N LEU A 46 -2.06 8.15 1.20
CA LEU A 46 -2.64 6.82 1.12
C LEU A 46 -1.66 5.79 0.54
N VAL A 47 -1.01 6.14 -0.58
CA VAL A 47 -0.01 5.27 -1.21
C VAL A 47 1.18 5.04 -0.27
N ALA A 48 1.68 6.08 0.38
CA ALA A 48 2.78 5.98 1.33
C ALA A 48 2.43 5.10 2.54
N ALA A 49 1.23 5.25 3.11
CA ALA A 49 0.76 4.43 4.22
C ALA A 49 0.64 2.95 3.84
N ALA A 50 0.05 2.66 2.68
CA ALA A 50 -0.08 1.29 2.17
C ALA A 50 1.30 0.66 1.90
N ALA A 51 2.22 1.41 1.26
CA ALA A 51 3.57 0.95 0.99
C ALA A 51 4.34 0.64 2.29
N ARG A 52 4.26 1.51 3.31
CA ARG A 52 4.91 1.27 4.62
C ARG A 52 4.39 0.02 5.30
N LEU A 53 3.06 -0.16 5.36
CA LEU A 53 2.43 -1.33 5.96
C LEU A 53 2.82 -2.62 5.22
N PHE A 54 2.82 -2.58 3.89
CA PHE A 54 3.18 -3.72 3.07
C PHE A 54 4.66 -4.09 3.22
N SER A 55 5.57 -3.10 3.15
CA SER A 55 7.01 -3.35 3.30
C SER A 55 7.37 -3.89 4.68
N ASP A 56 6.84 -3.32 5.77
CA ASP A 56 7.10 -3.85 7.13
C ASP A 56 6.63 -5.31 7.28
N ARG A 57 5.49 -5.67 6.66
CA ARG A 57 4.98 -7.05 6.69
C ARG A 57 5.86 -8.01 5.89
N MET A 58 6.40 -7.58 4.75
CA MET A 58 7.26 -8.38 3.88
C MET A 58 8.68 -8.53 4.44
N ASP A 59 9.23 -7.48 5.06
CA ASP A 59 10.53 -7.53 5.71
C ASP A 59 10.54 -8.55 6.87
N ARG A 60 9.43 -8.65 7.61
CA ARG A 60 9.28 -9.59 8.73
C ARG A 60 9.07 -11.03 8.29
N ASP A 61 8.53 -11.26 7.10
CA ASP A 61 8.28 -12.60 6.56
C ASP A 61 8.36 -12.58 5.03
N PRO A 62 9.58 -12.73 4.48
CA PRO A 62 9.83 -12.70 3.05
C PRO A 62 9.13 -13.82 2.27
N GLY A 63 8.68 -14.88 2.96
CA GLY A 63 7.94 -15.99 2.37
C GLY A 63 6.43 -15.79 2.30
N THR A 64 5.90 -14.73 2.93
CA THR A 64 4.47 -14.42 2.87
C THR A 64 4.06 -14.11 1.44
N THR A 65 3.10 -14.89 0.94
CA THR A 65 2.39 -14.55 -0.29
C THR A 65 1.08 -13.86 0.08
N LEU A 66 0.97 -12.56 -0.15
CA LEU A 66 -0.29 -11.86 0.03
C LEU A 66 -1.21 -12.17 -1.16
N ALA A 67 -2.26 -12.96 -0.93
CA ALA A 67 -3.29 -13.20 -1.94
C ALA A 67 -4.23 -11.98 -1.99
N VAL A 68 -4.12 -11.18 -3.05
CA VAL A 68 -5.10 -10.11 -3.35
C VAL A 68 -6.12 -10.67 -4.35
N PRO A 69 -7.42 -10.72 -3.99
CA PRO A 69 -8.46 -11.18 -4.90
C PRO A 69 -8.52 -10.34 -6.20
N PRO A 70 -8.79 -10.95 -7.37
CA PRO A 70 -8.77 -10.25 -8.66
C PRO A 70 -9.88 -9.20 -8.81
N ASP A 71 -10.96 -9.30 -8.03
CA ASP A 71 -12.01 -8.28 -7.89
C ASP A 71 -11.53 -7.05 -7.09
N ARG A 72 -10.47 -7.20 -6.29
CA ARG A 72 -9.86 -6.11 -5.50
C ARG A 72 -8.67 -5.45 -6.20
N LEU A 73 -7.87 -6.22 -6.94
CA LEU A 73 -6.78 -5.69 -7.76
C LEU A 73 -6.49 -6.63 -8.94
N ASN A 74 -6.85 -6.21 -10.14
CA ASN A 74 -6.59 -7.00 -11.35
C ASN A 74 -5.21 -6.71 -11.95
N ALA A 75 -4.75 -7.57 -12.86
CA ALA A 75 -3.42 -7.46 -13.49
C ALA A 75 -3.17 -6.10 -14.17
N THR A 76 -4.17 -5.53 -14.83
CA THR A 76 -4.03 -4.20 -15.47
C THR A 76 -3.84 -3.11 -14.43
N GLN A 77 -4.63 -3.11 -13.36
CA GLN A 77 -4.50 -2.16 -12.25
C GLN A 77 -3.14 -2.30 -11.56
N SER A 78 -2.68 -3.53 -11.34
CA SER A 78 -1.34 -3.79 -10.78
C SER A 78 -0.24 -3.18 -11.64
N VAL A 79 -0.28 -3.38 -12.97
CA VAL A 79 0.74 -2.83 -13.88
C VAL A 79 0.69 -1.30 -13.90
N VAL A 80 -0.50 -0.71 -13.92
CA VAL A 80 -0.64 0.76 -13.85
C VAL A 80 -0.09 1.30 -12.54
N LEU A 81 -0.37 0.64 -11.41
CA LEU A 81 0.13 1.03 -10.10
C LEU A 81 1.66 0.92 -10.03
N ILE A 82 2.23 -0.20 -10.47
CA ILE A 82 3.70 -0.40 -10.51
C ILE A 82 4.35 0.69 -11.35
N LYS A 83 3.81 0.94 -12.55
CA LYS A 83 4.32 1.99 -13.43
C LYS A 83 4.27 3.37 -12.75
N ALA A 84 3.14 3.73 -12.15
CA ALA A 84 2.98 5.01 -11.47
C ALA A 84 3.97 5.15 -10.30
N LEU A 85 4.16 4.10 -9.50
CA LEU A 85 5.14 4.08 -8.41
C LEU A 85 6.57 4.27 -8.92
N MET A 86 6.93 3.59 -10.01
CA MET A 86 8.23 3.75 -10.66
C MET A 86 8.47 5.19 -11.14
N GLU A 87 7.47 5.82 -11.76
CA GLU A 87 7.54 7.22 -12.21
C GLU A 87 7.69 8.19 -11.03
N VAL A 88 6.92 8.00 -9.94
CA VAL A 88 6.97 8.88 -8.75
C VAL A 88 8.28 8.72 -7.98
N THR A 89 8.87 7.53 -7.97
CA THR A 89 10.11 7.24 -7.23
C THR A 89 11.37 7.37 -8.08
N ASP A 90 11.24 7.77 -9.35
CA ASP A 90 12.32 7.86 -10.34
C ASP A 90 13.10 6.52 -10.49
N ILE A 91 12.40 5.39 -10.34
CA ILE A 91 12.97 4.06 -10.53
C ILE A 91 12.74 3.62 -11.98
N ASN A 92 13.81 3.27 -12.69
CA ASN A 92 13.70 2.64 -14.00
C ASN A 92 13.72 1.10 -13.90
N LEU A 93 13.24 0.42 -14.96
CA LEU A 93 13.16 -1.05 -15.02
C LEU A 93 14.54 -1.72 -14.91
N PHE A 94 15.61 -1.03 -15.31
CA PHE A 94 16.97 -1.56 -15.25
C PHE A 94 17.49 -1.60 -13.80
N ASP A 95 17.26 -0.53 -13.04
CA ASP A 95 17.59 -0.48 -11.61
C ASP A 95 16.80 -1.52 -10.82
N LEU A 96 15.52 -1.69 -11.17
CA LEU A 96 14.68 -2.74 -10.59
C LEU A 96 15.27 -4.14 -10.87
N ALA A 97 15.69 -4.42 -12.10
CA ALA A 97 16.32 -5.69 -12.47
C ALA A 97 17.65 -5.93 -11.74
N ILE A 98 18.46 -4.87 -11.54
CA ILE A 98 19.69 -4.95 -10.73
C ILE A 98 19.35 -5.28 -9.28
N TRP A 99 18.32 -4.67 -8.72
CA TRP A 99 17.89 -4.93 -7.36
C TRP A 99 17.51 -6.39 -7.18
N TYR A 100 16.61 -6.95 -8.02
CA TYR A 100 16.22 -8.36 -7.93
C TYR A 100 17.40 -9.33 -8.06
N ARG A 101 18.41 -9.00 -8.87
CA ARG A 101 19.64 -9.81 -8.99
C ARG A 101 20.54 -9.76 -7.75
N ARG A 102 20.39 -8.74 -6.89
CA ARG A 102 21.16 -8.60 -5.65
C ARG A 102 20.49 -9.27 -4.45
N VAL A 103 19.16 -9.41 -4.46
CA VAL A 103 18.40 -10.03 -3.35
C VAL A 103 18.10 -11.51 -3.59
N GLY A 104 18.11 -11.97 -4.85
CA GLY A 104 18.05 -13.38 -5.23
C GLY A 104 19.42 -14.04 -5.24
#